data_AF-A0A9W9Z573-F1
#
_entry.id   AF-A0A9W9Z573-F1
#
_cell.length_a   1.000
_cell.length_b   1.000
_cell.length_c   1.000
_cell.angle_alpha   90.00
_cell.angle_beta   90.00
_cell.angle_gamma   90.00
#
_symmetry.space_group_name_H-M   'P 1'
#
loop_
_entity.id
_entity.type
_entity.pdbx_description
1 polymer ?
#
loop_
_entity_poly.entity_id
_entity_poly.type
_entity_poly.pdbx_seq_one_letter_code
_entity_poly.pdbx_strand_id
1 'polypeptide(L)'
;MTRVLGFLSLFLILLFAIANSYCQCASEMCEKTSLSLNTNTKHNYSLDGYVVEIISFRNWQECFNGCLNNCQCLSFNFNEVNTTENCELNDANTKLTPEALKEKEGVIYYEPVRTYYDKNTDDDDDDGVKNVPKFFLIRTLEKNKLIAGNKF
;
A
#
# COMPACT_ATOMS: atom_id res chain seq x y z
N MET A 1 7.18 6.80 43.35
CA MET A 1 6.23 5.76 42.87
C MET A 1 5.31 6.26 41.76
N THR A 2 4.74 7.46 41.84
CA THR A 2 3.83 8.03 40.82
C THR A 2 4.45 8.23 39.42
N ARG A 3 5.74 8.58 39.35
CA ARG A 3 6.45 8.75 38.05
C ARG A 3 6.59 7.44 37.25
N VAL A 4 6.84 6.32 37.92
CA VAL A 4 7.02 5.01 37.28
C VAL A 4 5.69 4.47 36.73
N LEU A 5 4.60 4.70 37.45
CA LEU A 5 3.24 4.41 36.97
C LEU A 5 2.87 5.21 35.71
N GLY A 6 3.27 6.47 35.64
CA GLY A 6 3.04 7.33 34.48
C GLY A 6 3.76 6.83 33.22
N PHE A 7 5.04 6.42 33.35
CA PHE A 7 5.80 5.87 32.23
C PHE A 7 5.25 4.52 31.75
N LEU A 8 4.82 3.65 32.68
CA LEU A 8 4.20 2.37 32.32
C LEU A 8 2.87 2.58 31.58
N SER A 9 2.06 3.55 32.03
CA SER A 9 0.81 3.92 31.36
C SER A 9 1.05 4.46 29.95
N LEU A 10 2.04 5.33 29.75
CA LEU A 10 2.37 5.87 28.43
C LEU A 10 2.86 4.75 27.48
N PHE A 11 3.66 3.82 27.98
CA PHE A 11 4.18 2.69 27.22
C PHE A 11 3.05 1.73 26.80
N LEU A 12 2.08 1.47 27.67
CA LEU A 12 0.89 0.68 27.36
C LEU A 12 0.00 1.36 26.32
N ILE A 13 -0.19 2.68 26.40
CA ILE A 13 -0.94 3.45 25.39
C ILE A 13 -0.24 3.39 24.03
N LEU A 14 1.10 3.50 24.01
CA LEU A 14 1.88 3.40 22.78
C LEU A 14 1.79 2.00 22.16
N LEU A 15 1.92 0.93 22.96
CA LEU A 15 1.74 -0.45 22.50
C LEU A 15 0.32 -0.70 21.98
N PHE A 16 -0.70 -0.14 22.64
CA PHE A 16 -2.08 -0.22 22.18
C PHE A 16 -2.28 0.54 20.86
N ALA A 17 -1.70 1.73 20.70
CA ALA A 17 -1.77 2.47 19.43
C ALA A 17 -1.07 1.72 18.28
N ILE A 18 0.09 1.11 18.53
CA ILE A 18 0.79 0.27 17.55
C ILE A 18 -0.04 -0.97 17.22
N ALA A 19 -0.65 -1.61 18.22
CA ALA A 19 -1.52 -2.77 18.01
C ALA A 19 -2.86 -2.42 17.34
N ASN A 20 -3.33 -1.18 17.38
CA ASN A 20 -4.52 -0.75 16.63
C ASN A 20 -4.17 -0.15 15.25
N SER A 21 -2.88 -0.01 14.94
CA SER A 21 -2.40 0.40 13.62
C SER A 21 -2.28 -0.78 12.64
N TYR A 22 -2.58 -2.00 13.06
CA TYR A 22 -2.81 -3.09 12.11
C TYR A 22 -3.96 -2.70 11.19
N CYS A 23 -3.72 -2.86 9.89
CA CYS A 23 -4.71 -2.63 8.86
C CYS A 23 -5.94 -3.50 9.14
N GLN A 24 -6.99 -2.89 9.67
CA GLN A 24 -8.29 -3.52 9.82
C GLN A 24 -8.92 -3.60 8.42
N CYS A 25 -8.69 -4.72 7.73
CA CYS A 25 -9.52 -5.10 6.59
C CYS A 25 -10.90 -5.52 7.12
N ALA A 26 -11.72 -4.55 7.53
CA ALA A 26 -13.02 -4.80 8.13
C ALA A 26 -14.10 -4.99 7.05
N SER A 27 -14.55 -6.25 6.95
CA SER A 27 -15.91 -6.78 6.74
C SER A 27 -17.00 -5.93 6.07
N GLU A 28 -17.68 -6.56 5.10
CA GLU A 28 -18.88 -6.20 4.29
C GLU A 28 -18.62 -5.64 2.89
N MET A 29 -17.46 -5.06 2.62
CA MET A 29 -17.09 -4.65 1.26
C MET A 29 -16.39 -5.78 0.49
N CYS A 30 -16.74 -5.94 -0.78
CA CYS A 30 -16.03 -6.82 -1.69
C CYS A 30 -14.96 -6.06 -2.45
N GLU A 31 -13.78 -6.65 -2.53
CA GLU A 31 -12.68 -6.13 -3.32
C GLU A 31 -12.72 -6.73 -4.73
N LYS A 32 -12.62 -5.87 -5.73
CA LYS A 32 -12.36 -6.25 -7.12
C LYS A 32 -11.00 -5.72 -7.51
N THR A 33 -10.16 -6.62 -8.00
CA THR A 33 -8.77 -6.33 -8.39
C THR A 33 -8.59 -6.54 -9.87
N SER A 34 -7.88 -5.64 -10.54
CA SER A 34 -7.47 -5.81 -11.93
C SER A 34 -6.03 -5.33 -12.15
N LEU A 35 -5.38 -5.92 -13.14
CA LEU A 35 -4.05 -5.52 -13.59
C LEU A 35 -3.99 -5.67 -15.11
N SER A 36 -3.91 -4.55 -15.83
CA SER A 36 -3.71 -4.53 -17.27
C SER A 36 -2.22 -4.36 -17.56
N LEU A 37 -1.61 -5.38 -18.17
CA LEU A 37 -0.18 -5.36 -18.53
C LEU A 37 0.19 -4.31 -19.57
N ASN A 38 -0.78 -3.62 -20.18
CA ASN A 38 -0.52 -2.56 -21.16
C ASN A 38 -0.56 -1.16 -20.55
N THR A 39 -1.28 -1.00 -19.43
CA THR A 39 -1.57 0.33 -18.84
C THR A 39 -1.08 0.46 -17.41
N ASN A 40 -0.93 -0.65 -16.70
CA ASN A 40 -0.57 -0.71 -15.29
C ASN A 40 0.85 -1.22 -15.07
N THR A 41 1.68 -1.22 -16.09
CA THR A 41 3.06 -1.71 -16.02
C THR A 41 4.01 -0.74 -16.72
N LYS A 42 5.24 -0.66 -16.22
CA LYS A 42 6.33 0.08 -16.85
C LYS A 42 7.63 -0.70 -16.73
N HIS A 43 8.16 -1.13 -17.86
CA HIS A 43 9.42 -1.85 -17.94
C HIS A 43 10.62 -0.91 -17.73
N ASN A 44 11.64 -1.40 -17.04
CA ASN A 44 12.84 -0.65 -16.66
C ASN A 44 12.52 0.56 -15.76
N TYR A 45 11.51 0.43 -14.90
CA TYR A 45 11.17 1.44 -13.89
C TYR A 45 10.94 0.78 -12.53
N SER A 46 11.24 1.52 -11.47
CA SER A 46 10.87 1.23 -10.09
C SER A 46 10.27 2.45 -9.40
N LEU A 47 9.44 2.21 -8.39
CA LEU A 47 9.02 3.25 -7.45
C LEU A 47 9.99 3.24 -6.26
N ASP A 48 10.72 4.33 -6.07
CA ASP A 48 11.78 4.41 -5.06
C ASP A 48 11.30 5.12 -3.78
N GLY A 49 11.71 4.60 -2.62
CA GLY A 49 11.46 5.25 -1.31
C GLY A 49 10.10 4.93 -0.66
N TYR A 50 9.31 4.05 -1.25
CA TYR A 50 7.97 3.65 -0.75
C TYR A 50 7.85 2.15 -0.47
N VAL A 51 8.98 1.44 -0.43
CA VAL A 51 9.02 -0.01 -0.16
C VAL A 51 8.61 -0.27 1.29
N VAL A 52 7.58 -1.10 1.47
CA VAL A 52 7.11 -1.57 2.79
C VAL A 52 7.55 -2.99 3.09
N GLU A 53 7.81 -3.79 2.07
CA GLU A 53 8.19 -5.19 2.24
C GLU A 53 9.04 -5.66 1.05
N ILE A 54 10.07 -6.45 1.32
CA ILE A 54 10.93 -7.06 0.30
C ILE A 54 10.83 -8.57 0.48
N ILE A 55 10.42 -9.27 -0.58
CA ILE A 55 10.15 -10.71 -0.58
C ILE A 55 10.74 -11.33 -1.84
N SER A 56 11.03 -12.64 -1.79
CA SER A 56 11.42 -13.41 -2.97
C SER A 56 10.24 -14.24 -3.46
N PHE A 57 9.87 -14.06 -4.73
CA PHE A 57 8.85 -14.84 -5.42
C PHE A 57 9.38 -15.41 -6.72
N ARG A 58 8.75 -16.48 -7.22
CA ARG A 58 9.23 -17.14 -8.45
C ARG A 58 8.94 -16.34 -9.71
N ASN A 59 7.91 -15.50 -9.67
CA ASN A 59 7.41 -14.74 -10.81
C ASN A 59 6.61 -13.52 -10.32
N TRP A 60 6.33 -12.60 -11.24
CA TRP A 60 5.60 -11.37 -10.92
C TRP A 60 4.15 -11.63 -10.48
N GLN A 61 3.52 -12.74 -10.91
CA GLN A 61 2.14 -13.09 -10.51
C GLN A 61 2.06 -13.43 -9.02
N GLU A 62 3.08 -14.12 -8.50
CA GLU A 62 3.21 -14.39 -7.06
C GLU A 62 3.44 -13.08 -6.27
N CYS A 63 4.28 -12.17 -6.79
CA CYS A 63 4.47 -10.84 -6.20
C CYS A 63 3.17 -10.01 -6.23
N PHE A 64 2.39 -10.09 -7.32
CA PHE A 64 1.07 -9.49 -7.43
C PHE A 64 0.12 -10.02 -6.35
N ASN A 65 0.05 -11.34 -6.15
CA ASN A 65 -0.75 -11.92 -5.08
C ASN A 65 -0.25 -11.51 -3.68
N GLY A 66 1.07 -11.40 -3.49
CA GLY A 66 1.68 -10.86 -2.28
C GLY A 66 1.22 -9.42 -2.01
N CYS A 67 1.21 -8.59 -3.05
CA CYS A 67 0.65 -7.25 -2.99
C CYS A 67 -0.84 -7.31 -2.60
N LEU A 68 -1.66 -8.13 -3.27
CA LEU A 68 -3.10 -8.23 -2.96
C LEU A 68 -3.37 -8.59 -1.49
N ASN A 69 -2.57 -9.50 -0.92
CA ASN A 69 -2.68 -9.92 0.47
C ASN A 69 -2.16 -8.87 1.48
N ASN A 70 -1.31 -7.94 1.04
CA ASN A 70 -0.87 -6.80 1.85
C ASN A 70 -1.73 -5.58 1.53
N CYS A 71 -2.68 -5.27 2.40
CA CYS A 71 -3.59 -4.14 2.20
C CYS A 71 -2.90 -2.77 2.08
N GLN A 72 -1.64 -2.63 2.52
CA GLN A 72 -0.88 -1.38 2.35
C GLN A 72 -0.28 -1.27 0.95
N CYS A 73 -0.21 -2.37 0.21
CA CYS A 73 0.41 -2.41 -1.11
C CYS A 73 -0.50 -1.79 -2.19
N LEU A 74 -0.02 -0.68 -2.75
CA LEU A 74 -0.64 0.03 -3.88
C LEU A 74 0.05 -0.23 -5.22
N SER A 75 1.31 -0.62 -5.20
CA SER A 75 2.10 -0.98 -6.37
C SER A 75 3.24 -1.91 -5.96
N PHE A 76 3.95 -2.50 -6.90
CA PHE A 76 5.14 -3.30 -6.59
C PHE A 76 6.19 -3.19 -7.70
N ASN A 77 7.45 -3.36 -7.32
CA ASN A 77 8.57 -3.51 -8.24
C ASN A 77 8.92 -5.00 -8.31
N PHE A 78 9.06 -5.55 -9.51
CA PHE A 78 9.55 -6.91 -9.70
C PHE A 78 10.84 -6.92 -10.51
N ASN A 79 11.89 -7.52 -9.97
CA ASN A 79 13.17 -7.68 -10.65
C ASN A 79 13.17 -9.01 -11.41
N GLU A 80 13.19 -8.96 -12.75
CA GLU A 80 13.19 -10.18 -13.57
C GLU A 80 14.57 -10.84 -13.66
N VAL A 81 15.63 -10.09 -13.36
CA VAL A 81 17.02 -10.53 -13.50
C VAL A 81 17.51 -11.22 -12.22
N ASN A 82 17.13 -10.72 -11.06
CA ASN A 82 17.49 -11.28 -9.75
C ASN A 82 16.36 -12.18 -9.22
N THR A 83 16.71 -13.34 -8.66
CA THR A 83 15.74 -14.27 -8.04
C THR A 83 15.67 -14.15 -6.52
N THR A 84 16.55 -13.35 -5.92
CA THR A 84 16.56 -13.04 -4.48
C THR A 84 16.08 -11.61 -4.28
N GLU A 85 15.20 -11.39 -3.30
CA GLU A 85 14.66 -10.06 -2.95
C GLU A 85 14.05 -9.35 -4.17
N ASN A 86 13.38 -10.13 -5.02
CA ASN A 86 12.98 -9.70 -6.35
C ASN A 86 11.59 -9.08 -6.41
N CYS A 87 10.89 -8.97 -5.28
CA CYS A 87 9.59 -8.33 -5.15
C CYS A 87 9.66 -7.27 -4.05
N GLU A 88 9.50 -6.01 -4.42
CA GLU A 88 9.37 -4.89 -3.49
C GLU A 88 7.90 -4.43 -3.50
N LEU A 89 7.19 -4.60 -2.40
CA LEU A 89 5.82 -4.10 -2.24
C LEU A 89 5.89 -2.62 -1.82
N ASN A 90 5.09 -1.76 -2.45
CA ASN A 90 5.11 -0.33 -2.21
C ASN A 90 3.78 0.20 -1.66
N ASP A 91 3.83 1.15 -0.74
CA ASP A 91 2.64 1.82 -0.19
C ASP A 91 2.25 3.14 -0.89
N ALA A 92 2.81 3.37 -2.07
CA ALA A 92 2.46 4.46 -2.97
C ALA A 92 2.33 3.96 -4.41
N ASN A 93 1.87 4.84 -5.29
CA ASN A 93 1.70 4.58 -6.71
C ASN A 93 1.87 5.88 -7.52
N THR A 94 1.78 5.80 -8.85
CA THR A 94 2.03 6.96 -9.72
C THR A 94 0.98 8.06 -9.59
N LYS A 95 -0.21 7.76 -9.06
CA LYS A 95 -1.23 8.78 -8.76
C LYS A 95 -0.86 9.62 -7.52
N LEU A 96 -0.24 9.00 -6.52
CA LEU A 96 0.16 9.68 -5.28
C LEU A 96 1.51 10.39 -5.42
N THR A 97 2.48 9.74 -6.05
CA THR A 97 3.89 10.15 -6.05
C THR A 97 4.53 9.90 -7.43
N PRO A 98 4.06 10.57 -8.50
CA PRO A 98 4.53 10.32 -9.87
C PRO A 98 6.04 10.53 -10.04
N GLU A 99 6.62 11.46 -9.29
CA GLU A 99 8.05 11.81 -9.32
C GLU A 99 8.97 10.73 -8.74
N ALA A 100 8.43 9.81 -7.94
CA ALA A 100 9.17 8.72 -7.31
C ALA A 100 9.40 7.54 -8.26
N LEU A 101 8.75 7.53 -9.42
CA LEU A 101 8.97 6.53 -10.45
C LEU A 101 10.26 6.86 -11.20
N LYS A 102 11.27 6.00 -11.09
CA LYS A 102 12.63 6.17 -11.65
C LYS A 102 12.98 5.04 -12.58
N GLU A 103 13.86 5.33 -13.55
CA GLU A 103 14.41 4.29 -14.43
C GLU A 103 15.31 3.35 -13.62
N LYS A 104 15.10 2.04 -13.80
CA LYS A 104 15.88 0.98 -13.16
C LYS A 104 15.86 -0.24 -14.07
N GLU A 105 16.98 -0.47 -14.76
CA GLU A 105 17.11 -1.58 -15.72
C GLU A 105 16.84 -2.95 -15.05
N GLY A 106 16.12 -3.81 -15.75
CA GLY A 106 15.80 -5.17 -15.27
C GLY A 106 14.68 -5.25 -14.22
N VAL A 107 14.07 -4.10 -13.88
CA VAL A 107 12.94 -4.01 -12.97
C VAL A 107 11.69 -3.58 -13.72
N ILE A 108 10.56 -4.21 -13.41
CA ILE A 108 9.26 -3.83 -13.92
C ILE A 108 8.42 -3.31 -12.76
N TYR A 109 7.89 -2.11 -12.92
CA TYR A 109 6.92 -1.52 -12.02
C TYR A 109 5.50 -1.97 -12.40
N TYR A 110 4.69 -2.36 -11.42
CA TYR A 110 3.30 -2.78 -11.58
C TYR A 110 2.38 -2.00 -10.63
N GLU A 111 1.24 -1.55 -11.13
CA GLU A 111 0.25 -0.76 -10.37
C GLU A 111 -1.15 -1.41 -10.44
N PRO A 112 -1.44 -2.41 -9.57
CA PRO A 112 -2.77 -3.00 -9.46
C PRO A 112 -3.87 -1.97 -9.19
N VAL A 113 -5.02 -2.15 -9.83
CA VAL A 113 -6.23 -1.37 -9.52
C VAL A 113 -7.08 -2.18 -8.55
N ARG A 114 -7.44 -1.57 -7.42
CA ARG A 114 -8.38 -2.11 -6.44
C ARG A 114 -9.61 -1.23 -6.35
N THR A 115 -10.78 -1.83 -6.48
CA THR A 115 -12.07 -1.16 -6.24
C THR A 115 -12.84 -1.92 -5.18
N TYR A 116 -13.61 -1.18 -4.37
CA TYR A 116 -14.40 -1.74 -3.28
C TYR A 116 -15.87 -1.42 -3.49
N TYR A 117 -16.73 -2.41 -3.36
CA TYR A 117 -18.17 -2.28 -3.55
C TYR A 117 -18.93 -3.00 -2.43
N ASP A 118 -20.13 -2.52 -2.13
CA ASP A 118 -21.06 -3.16 -1.20
C ASP A 118 -21.89 -4.20 -1.95
N LYS A 119 -22.06 -5.40 -1.39
CA LYS A 119 -22.92 -6.44 -1.99
C LYS A 119 -24.40 -6.22 -1.67
N ASN A 120 -24.72 -5.37 -0.69
CA ASN A 120 -26.08 -5.13 -0.19
C ASN A 120 -26.76 -3.92 -0.84
N THR A 121 -26.05 -3.17 -1.69
CA THR A 121 -26.66 -2.21 -2.60
C THR A 121 -27.01 -2.97 -3.88
N ASP A 122 -28.26 -3.42 -3.97
CA ASP A 122 -28.81 -4.01 -5.20
C ASP A 122 -28.56 -3.07 -6.40
N ASP A 123 -28.30 -3.67 -7.56
CA ASP A 123 -27.85 -3.08 -8.82
C ASP A 123 -28.81 -2.02 -9.40
N ASP A 124 -28.91 -0.84 -8.79
CA ASP A 124 -29.60 0.32 -9.35
C ASP A 124 -28.68 1.57 -9.28
N ASP A 125 -28.12 1.94 -10.43
CA ASP A 125 -27.57 3.25 -10.78
C ASP A 125 -26.66 3.95 -9.75
N ASP A 126 -25.36 3.62 -9.73
CA ASP A 126 -24.33 4.63 -9.42
C ASP A 126 -23.05 4.37 -10.22
N ASP A 127 -22.58 5.43 -10.87
CA ASP A 127 -21.35 5.48 -11.65
C ASP A 127 -20.18 5.21 -10.69
N GLY A 128 -19.78 3.95 -10.65
CA GLY A 128 -18.89 3.42 -9.65
C GLY A 128 -17.60 4.21 -9.58
N VAL A 129 -17.35 4.87 -8.45
CA VAL A 129 -16.03 5.23 -7.92
C VAL A 129 -16.22 5.72 -6.48
N LYS A 130 -16.29 4.79 -5.52
CA LYS A 130 -15.81 5.09 -4.17
C LYS A 130 -14.30 4.88 -4.18
N ASN A 131 -13.60 5.91 -4.65
CA ASN A 131 -12.14 5.98 -4.73
C ASN A 131 -11.56 5.76 -3.33
N VAL A 132 -11.04 4.55 -3.13
CA VAL A 132 -10.25 4.12 -1.97
C VAL A 132 -11.05 4.13 -0.66
N PRO A 133 -10.99 3.09 0.19
CA PRO A 133 -11.60 3.16 1.52
C PRO A 133 -11.13 4.44 2.19
N LYS A 134 -12.06 5.24 2.72
CA LYS A 134 -11.80 6.54 3.38
C LYS A 134 -10.65 6.45 4.41
N PHE A 135 -10.42 5.24 4.94
CA PHE A 135 -9.31 4.88 5.81
C PHE A 135 -7.91 5.05 5.20
N PHE A 136 -7.74 4.77 3.90
CA PHE A 136 -6.48 4.95 3.18
C PHE A 136 -6.12 6.44 3.01
N LEU A 137 -7.15 7.28 2.79
CA LEU A 137 -7.02 8.73 2.69
C LEU A 137 -6.57 9.37 4.03
N ILE A 138 -6.99 8.80 5.16
CA ILE A 138 -6.61 9.31 6.48
C ILE A 138 -5.10 9.14 6.72
N ARG A 139 -4.50 8.00 6.34
CA ARG A 139 -3.04 7.79 6.49
C ARG A 139 -2.20 8.66 5.56
N THR A 140 -2.63 8.90 4.32
CA THR A 140 -1.90 9.81 3.40
C THR A 140 -1.85 11.24 3.95
N LEU A 141 -2.95 11.71 4.57
CA LEU A 141 -3.00 13.01 5.22
C LEU A 141 -2.10 13.06 6.47
N GLU A 142 -2.02 11.99 7.25
CA GLU A 142 -1.12 11.93 8.43
C GLU A 142 0.36 11.86 8.05
N LYS A 143 0.74 11.09 7.02
CA LYS A 143 2.12 11.08 6.48
C LYS A 143 2.50 12.44 5.91
N ASN A 144 1.62 13.08 5.14
CA ASN A 144 1.88 14.42 4.59
C ASN A 144 1.98 15.49 5.69
N LYS A 145 1.26 15.33 6.81
CA LYS A 145 1.36 16.22 7.97
C LYS A 145 2.68 16.03 8.74
N LEU A 146 3.22 14.81 8.79
CA LEU A 146 4.56 14.52 9.35
C LEU A 146 5.69 15.05 8.46
N ILE A 147 5.55 14.96 7.13
CA ILE A 147 6.54 15.49 6.18
C ILE A 147 6.51 17.03 6.16
N ALA A 148 5.32 17.65 6.22
CA ALA A 148 5.18 19.10 6.30
C ALA A 148 5.64 19.70 7.65
N GLY A 149 5.64 18.91 8.72
CA GLY A 149 6.13 19.30 10.05
C GLY A 149 7.65 19.21 10.23
N ASN A 150 8.37 18.63 9.26
CA ASN A 150 9.82 18.44 9.28
C ASN A 150 10.55 19.35 8.26
N LYS A 151 10.02 20.56 8.03
CA LYS A 151 10.83 21.65 7.46
C LYS A 151 11.60 22.33 8.60
N PHE A 152 12.92 22.13 8.60
CA PHE A 152 13.87 22.96 9.34
C PHE A 152 13.75 24.43 8.94
#